data_AF-E6QAB3-F1
#
_entry.id   AF-E6QAB3-F1
#
_cell.length_a   1.000
_cell.length_b   1.000
_cell.length_c   1.000
_cell.angle_alpha   90.00
_cell.angle_beta   90.00
_cell.angle_gamma   90.00
#
_symmetry.space_group_name_H-M   'P 1'
#
loop_
_entity.id
_entity.type
_entity.pdbx_description
1 polymer ?
#
loop_
_entity_poly.entity_id
_entity_poly.type
_entity_poly.pdbx_seq_one_letter_code
_entity_poly.pdbx_strand_id
1 'polypeptide(L)'
;MAEIIQGERLTDAADIGAKNTEEYLEEALARQREALVPQEEPDEDAEGRRYCLDCAEIIPQERVAAVQAVRCVTCASKRERFAKLTKGRGGAGRVMNDEEFGGK
;
A
#
# COMPACT_ATOMS: atom_id res chain seq x y z
N MET A 1 -0.95 1.56 52.76
CA MET A 1 -0.09 1.07 51.67
C MET A 1 -0.67 -0.24 51.19
N ALA A 2 -1.59 -0.20 50.23
CA ALA A 2 -2.12 -1.40 49.57
C ALA A 2 -1.89 -1.19 48.08
N GLU A 3 -0.67 -1.49 47.65
CA GLU A 3 -0.32 -1.64 46.24
C GLU A 3 -0.77 -3.03 45.81
N ILE A 4 -1.91 -3.10 45.12
CA ILE A 4 -2.23 -4.26 44.28
C ILE A 4 -2.15 -3.77 42.84
N ILE A 5 -1.01 -4.08 42.23
CA ILE A 5 -0.64 -3.71 40.87
C ILE A 5 -1.24 -4.75 39.91
N GLN A 6 -2.21 -4.29 39.10
CA GLN A 6 -2.42 -4.65 37.69
C GLN A 6 -2.48 -6.15 37.30
N GLY A 7 -3.66 -6.77 37.44
CA GLY A 7 -3.94 -8.10 36.85
C GLY A 7 -5.36 -8.32 36.32
N GLU A 8 -6.34 -7.48 36.67
CA GLU A 8 -7.79 -7.69 36.42
C GLU A 8 -8.35 -6.91 35.21
N ARG A 9 -7.63 -6.79 34.09
CA ARG A 9 -8.09 -5.96 32.93
C ARG A 9 -8.05 -6.67 31.56
N LEU A 10 -8.56 -7.90 31.56
CA LEU A 10 -8.88 -8.78 30.42
C LEU A 10 -9.89 -9.81 30.93
N THR A 11 -11.04 -9.33 31.41
CA THR A 11 -11.84 -10.10 32.37
C THR A 11 -13.00 -10.86 31.75
N ASP A 12 -13.37 -10.58 30.49
CA ASP A 12 -14.31 -11.40 29.74
C ASP A 12 -13.92 -11.59 28.27
N ALA A 13 -14.70 -12.42 27.57
CA ALA A 13 -14.50 -12.68 26.15
C ALA A 13 -14.69 -11.43 25.28
N ALA A 14 -15.43 -10.42 25.75
CA ALA A 14 -15.63 -9.17 25.05
C ALA A 14 -14.38 -8.28 25.13
N ASP A 15 -13.70 -8.22 26.27
CA ASP A 15 -12.41 -7.55 26.43
C ASP A 15 -11.35 -8.13 25.48
N ILE A 16 -11.28 -9.47 25.39
CA ILE A 16 -10.37 -10.16 24.47
C ILE A 16 -10.72 -9.85 23.01
N GLY A 17 -12.01 -9.86 22.67
CA GLY A 17 -12.50 -9.50 21.34
C GLY A 17 -12.12 -8.07 20.96
N ALA A 18 -12.31 -7.12 21.87
CA ALA A 18 -11.98 -5.72 21.66
C ALA A 18 -10.47 -5.54 21.36
N LYS A 19 -9.59 -6.12 22.17
CA LYS A 19 -8.14 -6.02 21.93
C LYS A 19 -7.72 -6.58 20.57
N ASN A 20 -8.21 -7.78 20.22
CA ASN A 20 -7.91 -8.38 18.93
C ASN A 20 -8.37 -7.49 17.76
N THR A 21 -9.51 -6.81 17.90
CA THR A 21 -9.98 -5.88 16.86
C THR A 21 -9.13 -4.63 16.78
N GLU A 22 -8.71 -4.07 17.90
CA GLU A 22 -7.81 -2.91 17.96
C GLU A 22 -6.48 -3.26 17.29
N GLU A 23 -5.86 -4.37 17.69
CA GLU A 23 -4.59 -4.84 17.11
C GLU A 23 -4.69 -5.06 15.60
N TYR A 24 -5.78 -5.69 15.13
CA TYR A 24 -6.01 -5.89 13.71
C TYR A 24 -6.15 -4.57 12.94
N LEU A 25 -6.90 -3.61 13.50
CA LEU A 25 -7.08 -2.29 12.90
C LEU A 25 -5.76 -1.53 12.84
N GLU A 26 -4.98 -1.54 13.92
CA GLU A 26 -3.67 -0.91 13.97
C GLU A 26 -2.71 -1.51 12.93
N GLU A 27 -2.66 -2.83 12.82
CA GLU A 27 -1.84 -3.51 11.81
C GLU A 27 -2.31 -3.21 10.38
N ALA A 28 -3.62 -3.18 10.13
CA ALA A 28 -4.17 -2.81 8.83
C ALA A 28 -3.84 -1.35 8.44
N LEU A 29 -3.95 -0.43 9.40
CA LEU A 29 -3.60 0.99 9.20
C LEU A 29 -2.10 1.17 8.97
N ALA A 30 -1.25 0.45 9.71
CA ALA A 30 0.20 0.47 9.52
C ALA A 30 0.56 0.03 8.09
N ARG A 31 0.05 -1.14 7.65
CA ARG A 31 0.26 -1.64 6.29
C ARG A 31 -0.21 -0.67 5.22
N GLN A 32 -1.36 -0.02 5.42
CA GLN A 32 -1.88 0.95 4.47
C GLN A 32 -1.00 2.21 4.40
N ARG A 33 -0.51 2.71 5.54
CA ARG A 33 0.42 3.84 5.60
C ARG A 33 1.74 3.52 4.90
N GLU A 34 2.30 2.34 5.14
CA GLU A 34 3.52 1.88 4.47
C GLU A 34 3.34 1.76 2.96
N ALA A 35 2.18 1.27 2.50
CA ALA A 35 1.87 1.15 1.07
C ALA A 35 1.66 2.51 0.36
N LEU A 36 1.31 3.56 1.11
CA LEU A 36 1.16 4.93 0.58
C LEU A 36 2.51 5.63 0.36
N VAL A 37 3.56 5.22 1.07
CA VAL A 37 4.89 5.83 0.92
C VAL A 37 5.54 5.31 -0.37
N PRO A 38 5.90 6.21 -1.31
CA PRO A 38 6.68 5.82 -2.48
C PRO A 38 8.02 5.22 -2.03
N GLN A 39 8.33 4.00 -2.45
CA GLN A 39 9.60 3.33 -2.15
C GLN A 39 10.74 3.73 -3.09
N GLU A 40 10.43 4.44 -4.18
CA GLU A 40 11.38 4.84 -5.22
C GLU A 40 11.81 6.30 -4.99
N GLU A 41 13.09 6.61 -5.16
CA GLU A 41 13.59 7.98 -5.07
C GLU A 41 13.03 8.84 -6.22
N PRO A 42 12.49 10.04 -5.95
CA PRO A 42 12.00 10.93 -6.99
C PRO A 42 13.15 11.50 -7.83
N ASP A 43 12.98 11.55 -9.16
CA ASP A 43 13.84 12.33 -10.04
C ASP A 43 13.46 13.82 -9.97
N GLU A 44 14.36 14.63 -9.40
CA GLU A 44 14.21 16.08 -9.22
C GLU A 44 15.24 16.85 -10.08
N ASP A 45 14.76 17.79 -10.88
CA ASP A 45 15.61 18.77 -11.57
C ASP A 45 16.11 19.86 -10.61
N ALA A 46 17.11 20.63 -11.05
CA ALA A 46 17.64 21.81 -10.33
C ALA A 46 16.58 22.89 -10.01
N GLU A 47 15.45 22.91 -10.73
CA GLU A 47 14.30 23.80 -10.48
C GLU A 47 13.21 23.16 -9.59
N GLY A 48 13.43 21.96 -9.04
CA GLY A 48 12.47 21.25 -8.18
C GLY A 48 11.28 20.69 -8.95
N ARG A 49 11.39 20.54 -10.27
CA ARG A 49 10.39 19.84 -11.09
C ARG A 49 10.63 18.34 -10.97
N ARG A 50 9.57 17.59 -10.65
CA ARG A 50 9.59 16.12 -10.63
C ARG A 50 9.07 15.56 -11.93
N TYR A 51 9.72 14.53 -12.43
CA TYR A 51 9.31 13.82 -13.64
C TYR A 51 8.80 12.42 -13.33
N CYS A 52 7.90 11.94 -14.17
CA CYS A 52 7.42 10.58 -14.09
C CYS A 52 8.51 9.59 -14.54
N LEU A 53 8.83 8.62 -13.69
CA LEU A 53 9.83 7.58 -14.00
C LEU A 53 9.50 6.71 -15.22
N ASP A 54 8.23 6.57 -15.60
CA ASP A 54 7.83 5.71 -16.73
C ASP A 54 7.72 6.45 -18.06
N CYS A 55 7.32 7.72 -18.05
CA CYS A 55 6.97 8.46 -19.27
C CYS A 55 7.66 9.81 -19.41
N ALA A 56 8.53 10.17 -18.46
CA ALA A 56 9.28 11.42 -18.42
C ALA A 56 8.41 12.70 -18.49
N GLU A 57 7.11 12.60 -18.18
CA GLU A 57 6.21 13.75 -18.14
C GLU A 57 6.37 14.52 -16.81
N ILE A 58 6.26 15.85 -16.88
CA ILE A 58 6.32 16.72 -15.70
C ILE A 58 5.14 16.42 -14.78
N ILE A 59 5.42 16.11 -13.52
CA ILE A 59 4.39 15.89 -12.50
C ILE A 59 3.97 17.27 -11.96
N PRO A 60 2.65 17.58 -11.95
CA PRO A 60 2.18 18.85 -11.40
C PRO A 60 2.54 18.97 -9.92
N GLN A 61 3.03 20.14 -9.51
CA GLN A 61 3.51 20.38 -8.15
C GLN A 61 2.44 20.15 -7.08
N GLU A 62 1.16 20.40 -7.40
CA GLU A 62 0.02 20.10 -6.51
C GLU A 62 0.00 18.63 -6.09
N ARG A 63 0.35 17.72 -7.01
CA ARG A 63 0.38 16.29 -6.75
C ARG A 63 1.66 15.84 -6.06
N VAL A 64 2.78 16.53 -6.31
CA VAL A 64 4.02 16.34 -5.55
C VAL A 64 3.79 16.71 -4.08
N ALA A 65 3.13 17.83 -3.82
CA ALA A 65 2.81 18.28 -2.46
C ALA A 65 1.82 17.34 -1.75
N ALA A 66 0.83 16.79 -2.47
CA ALA A 66 -0.20 15.95 -1.86
C ALA A 66 0.27 14.54 -1.49
N VAL A 67 1.06 13.89 -2.36
CA VAL A 67 1.37 12.45 -2.23
C VAL A 67 2.83 12.10 -2.50
N GLN A 68 3.72 13.10 -2.56
CA GLN A 68 5.14 12.92 -2.92
C GLN A 68 5.31 12.07 -4.20
N ALA A 69 4.49 12.34 -5.21
CA ALA A 69 4.40 11.46 -6.38
C ALA A 69 5.72 11.34 -7.17
N VAL A 70 6.07 10.09 -7.51
CA VAL A 70 7.20 9.72 -8.38
C VAL A 70 6.77 9.39 -9.83
N ARG A 71 5.46 9.28 -10.08
CA ARG A 71 4.87 8.93 -11.38
C ARG A 71 3.67 9.79 -11.64
N CYS A 72 3.34 10.13 -12.89
CA CYS A 72 2.11 10.84 -13.24
C CYS A 72 0.83 10.02 -12.90
N VAL A 73 -0.34 10.66 -12.96
CA VAL A 73 -1.63 10.04 -12.59
C VAL A 73 -1.93 8.82 -13.45
N THR A 74 -1.63 8.88 -14.75
CA THR A 74 -1.94 7.81 -15.70
C THR A 74 -1.07 6.58 -15.45
N CYS A 75 0.24 6.76 -15.25
CA CYS A 75 1.17 5.67 -14.95
C CYS A 75 0.90 5.05 -13.57
N ALA A 76 0.63 5.87 -12.56
CA ALA A 76 0.20 5.39 -11.24
C ALA A 76 -1.09 4.55 -11.32
N SER A 77 -2.11 5.06 -12.02
CA SER A 77 -3.40 4.36 -12.21
C SER A 77 -3.23 3.03 -12.93
N LYS A 78 -2.36 2.96 -13.94
CA LYS A 78 -2.06 1.70 -14.63
C LYS A 78 -1.43 0.69 -13.67
N ARG A 79 -0.38 1.07 -12.93
CA ARG A 79 0.29 0.17 -11.96
C ARG A 79 -0.65 -0.30 -10.86
N GLU A 80 -1.53 0.55 -10.36
CA GLU A 80 -2.55 0.15 -9.38
C GLU A 80 -3.52 -0.90 -9.93
N ARG A 81 -3.96 -0.74 -11.19
CA ARG A 81 -4.81 -1.75 -11.84
C ARG A 81 -4.07 -3.07 -12.00
N PHE A 82 -2.82 -3.04 -12.47
CA PHE A 82 -1.99 -4.24 -12.59
C PHE A 82 -1.74 -4.90 -11.23
N ALA A 83 -1.42 -4.13 -10.19
CA ALA A 83 -1.21 -4.65 -8.84
C ALA A 83 -2.48 -5.31 -8.25
N LYS A 84 -3.67 -4.76 -8.55
CA LYS A 84 -4.95 -5.38 -8.16
C LYS A 84 -5.20 -6.71 -8.89
N LEU A 85 -4.86 -6.76 -10.19
CA LEU A 85 -4.98 -7.99 -10.98
C LEU A 85 -4.03 -9.09 -10.49
N THR A 86 -2.80 -8.74 -10.11
CA THR A 86 -1.79 -9.72 -9.65
C THR A 86 -1.94 -10.14 -8.19
N LYS A 87 -2.45 -9.25 -7.31
CA LYS A 87 -2.71 -9.55 -5.89
C LYS A 87 -4.05 -10.24 -5.64
N GLY A 88 -4.92 -10.32 -6.64
CA GLY A 88 -6.18 -11.06 -6.55
C GLY A 88 -5.90 -12.55 -6.34
N ARG A 89 -6.08 -13.04 -5.10
CA ARG A 89 -6.22 -14.48 -4.83
C ARG A 89 -7.52 -14.96 -5.47
N GLY A 90 -7.49 -15.28 -6.76
CA GLY A 90 -8.58 -15.89 -7.50
C GLY A 90 -9.23 -15.00 -8.56
N GLY A 91 -9.38 -15.54 -9.76
CA GLY A 91 -9.92 -14.89 -10.95
C GLY A 91 -9.14 -15.27 -12.20
N ALA A 92 -9.68 -15.00 -13.39
CA ALA A 92 -9.20 -15.44 -14.72
C ALA A 92 -7.72 -15.15 -15.07
N GLY A 93 -6.93 -14.54 -14.18
CA GLY A 93 -5.49 -14.38 -14.32
C GLY A 93 -4.68 -15.69 -14.35
N ARG A 94 -5.23 -16.83 -13.89
CA ARG A 94 -4.60 -18.15 -14.13
C ARG A 94 -4.69 -18.59 -15.60
N VAL A 95 -5.81 -18.36 -16.28
CA VAL A 95 -6.06 -18.95 -17.61
C VAL A 95 -5.35 -18.23 -18.76
N MET A 96 -4.73 -17.07 -18.53
CA MET A 96 -4.04 -16.31 -19.58
C MET A 96 -2.51 -16.27 -19.46
N ASN A 97 -1.89 -16.92 -18.47
CA ASN A 97 -0.42 -17.02 -18.37
C ASN A 97 0.11 -18.46 -18.54
N ASP A 98 -0.72 -19.41 -19.00
CA ASP A 98 -0.30 -20.72 -19.51
C ASP A 98 0.00 -20.65 -21.03
N GLU A 99 0.72 -19.63 -21.49
CA GLU A 99 1.33 -19.62 -22.83
C GLU A 99 2.71 -20.33 -22.83
N GLU A 100 2.80 -21.45 -22.11
CA GLU A 100 3.89 -22.43 -22.21
C GLU A 100 3.33 -23.85 -22.38
N PHE A 101 2.42 -24.04 -23.34
CA PHE A 101 2.37 -25.31 -24.06
C PHE A 101 2.87 -25.07 -25.48
N GLY A 102 4.15 -25.37 -25.63
CA GLY A 102 4.88 -25.28 -26.89
C GLY A 102 4.15 -25.99 -28.02
N GLY A 103 4.06 -25.28 -29.14
CA GLY A 103 3.80 -25.90 -30.42
C GLY A 103 4.90 -26.91 -30.74
N LYS A 104 4.49 -28.18 -30.88
CA LYS A 104 4.80 -29.07 -32.00
C LYS A 104 3.96 -30.34 -31.87
#